data_AF-A0A031J9P9-F1
#
_entry.id   AF-A0A031J9P9-F1
#
_cell.length_a   1.000
_cell.length_b   1.000
_cell.length_c   1.000
_cell.angle_alpha   90.00
_cell.angle_beta   90.00
_cell.angle_gamma   90.00
#
_symmetry.space_group_name_H-M   'P 1'
#
loop_
_entity.id
_entity.type
_entity.pdbx_description
1 polymer ?
#
loop_
_entity_poly.entity_id
_entity_poly.type
_entity_poly.pdbx_seq_one_letter_code
_entity_poly.pdbx_strand_id
1 'polypeptide(L)' 'MCHAMVHGGPFPSTSDGRTTSVGASAIERFLRPVCYQNMPFALLPEGLRDGNPWNAPRRIDGVLKLG' A
#
# COMPACT_ATOMS: atom_id res chain seq x y z
N MET A 1 9.94 -13.29 9.27
CA MET A 1 9.23 -13.43 7.97
C MET A 1 10.02 -12.65 6.92
N CYS A 2 10.13 -13.13 5.66
CA CYS A 2 10.93 -12.46 4.62
C CYS A 2 10.08 -11.58 3.69
N HIS A 3 10.70 -10.54 3.10
CA HIS A 3 10.01 -9.60 2.20
C HIS A 3 9.59 -10.22 0.87
N ALA A 4 10.31 -11.26 0.40
CA ALA A 4 10.14 -11.85 -0.92
C ALA A 4 9.32 -13.15 -0.95
N MET A 5 8.65 -13.53 0.15
CA MET A 5 7.88 -14.79 0.20
C MET A 5 6.68 -14.75 -0.75
N VAL A 6 6.45 -15.87 -1.45
CA VAL A 6 5.23 -16.12 -2.23
C VAL A 6 4.61 -17.43 -1.76
N HIS A 7 3.59 -17.35 -0.90
CA HIS A 7 2.80 -18.49 -0.46
C HIS A 7 1.39 -18.42 -1.07
N GLY A 8 1.19 -19.20 -2.13
CA GLY A 8 -0.01 -19.25 -2.97
C GLY A 8 0.33 -19.97 -4.28
N GLY A 9 -0.35 -19.60 -5.37
CA GLY A 9 -0.12 -20.17 -6.71
C GLY A 9 -1.39 -20.19 -7.57
N PRO A 10 -1.42 -20.93 -8.66
CA PRO A 10 -2.65 -21.17 -9.42
C PRO A 10 -3.67 -22.00 -8.61
N PHE A 11 -4.95 -21.93 -8.97
CA PHE A 11 -5.97 -22.83 -8.42
C PHE A 11 -5.54 -24.31 -8.63
N PRO A 12 -5.69 -25.21 -7.63
CA PRO A 12 -6.43 -25.06 -6.38
C PRO A 12 -5.63 -24.56 -5.17
N SER A 13 -4.36 -24.17 -5.32
CA SER A 13 -3.52 -23.75 -4.18
C SER A 13 -4.00 -22.47 -3.49
N THR A 14 -4.68 -21.58 -4.23
CA THR A 14 -5.37 -20.39 -3.71
C THR A 14 -6.51 -20.02 -4.66
N SER A 15 -7.47 -19.23 -4.17
CA SER A 15 -8.57 -18.69 -4.97
C SER A 15 -8.18 -17.41 -5.74
N ASP A 16 -7.12 -16.71 -5.34
CA ASP A 16 -6.58 -15.56 -6.06
C ASP A 16 -5.06 -15.70 -6.25
N GLY A 17 -4.65 -16.09 -7.45
CA GLY A 17 -3.25 -16.32 -7.83
C GLY A 17 -2.41 -15.05 -7.99
N ARG A 18 -3.00 -13.85 -7.84
CA ARG A 18 -2.26 -12.57 -7.90
C ARG A 18 -1.64 -12.16 -6.56
N THR A 19 -1.90 -12.90 -5.48
CA THR A 19 -1.57 -12.50 -4.10
C THR A 19 -0.72 -13.53 -3.37
N THR A 20 -0.18 -13.15 -2.20
CA THR A 20 0.48 -14.07 -1.25
C THR A 20 -0.27 -14.08 0.09
N SER A 21 -0.34 -15.24 0.73
CA SER A 21 -0.93 -15.38 2.07
C SER A 21 0.07 -15.19 3.23
N VAL A 22 1.38 -15.26 2.94
CA VAL A 22 2.47 -15.07 3.90
C VAL A 22 3.55 -14.16 3.29
N GLY A 23 4.22 -13.37 4.14
CA GLY A 23 5.20 -12.37 3.72
C GLY A 23 4.66 -10.95 3.80
N ALA A 24 5.53 -9.95 3.60
CA ALA A 24 5.17 -8.54 3.79
C ALA A 24 3.98 -8.09 2.90
N SER A 25 3.95 -8.51 1.63
CA SER A 25 2.87 -8.17 0.69
C SER A 25 1.52 -8.85 0.98
N ALA A 26 1.42 -9.74 1.97
CA ALA A 26 0.14 -10.33 2.36
C ALA A 26 -0.86 -9.27 2.88
N ILE A 27 -0.35 -8.14 3.40
CA ILE A 27 -1.18 -7.01 3.86
C ILE A 27 -2.04 -6.41 2.75
N GLU A 28 -1.59 -6.46 1.49
CA GLU A 28 -2.26 -5.85 0.34
C GLU A 28 -3.67 -6.43 0.09
N ARG A 29 -3.91 -7.67 0.54
CA ARG A 29 -5.22 -8.36 0.45
C ARG A 29 -6.33 -7.70 1.26
N PHE A 30 -5.98 -6.85 2.22
CA PHE A 30 -6.92 -6.22 3.15
C PHE A 30 -6.99 -4.70 2.98
N LEU A 31 -6.34 -4.15 1.95
CA LEU A 31 -6.28 -2.72 1.68
C LEU A 31 -7.09 -2.38 0.42
N ARG A 32 -7.53 -1.12 0.32
CA ARG A 32 -8.09 -0.55 -0.91
C ARG A 32 -7.62 0.89 -1.09
N PRO A 33 -7.31 1.35 -2.31
CA PRO A 33 -6.94 2.74 -2.55
C PRO A 33 -8.16 3.67 -2.41
N VAL A 34 -7.93 4.90 -1.96
CA VAL A 34 -8.91 5.99 -1.89
C VAL A 34 -8.24 7.28 -2.37
N CYS A 35 -8.92 8.01 -3.26
CA CYS A 35 -8.45 9.29 -3.78
C CYS A 35 -9.16 10.45 -3.06
N TYR A 36 -8.40 11.48 -2.68
CA TYR A 36 -8.92 12.72 -2.08
C TYR A 36 -8.62 13.88 -3.02
N GLN A 37 -9.66 14.58 -3.50
CA GLN A 37 -9.52 15.70 -4.42
C GLN A 37 -10.16 16.95 -3.80
N ASN A 38 -9.43 18.08 -3.81
CA ASN A 38 -9.88 19.36 -3.24
C ASN A 38 -10.38 19.23 -1.78
N MET A 39 -9.78 18.32 -1.00
CA MET A 39 -10.15 18.11 0.40
C MET A 39 -9.62 19.25 1.27
N PRO A 40 -10.43 19.85 2.16
CA PRO A 40 -9.93 20.80 3.15
C PRO A 40 -8.82 20.19 4.01
N PHE A 41 -7.76 20.96 4.28
CA PHE A 41 -6.57 20.48 5.00
C PHE A 41 -6.91 19.82 6.35
N ALA A 42 -7.84 20.41 7.12
CA ALA A 42 -8.25 19.91 8.43
C ALA A 42 -8.88 18.50 8.38
N LEU A 43 -9.42 18.09 7.23
CA LEU A 43 -10.07 16.79 7.03
C LEU A 43 -9.20 15.79 6.27
N LEU A 44 -8.04 16.21 5.75
CA LEU A 44 -7.13 15.33 5.04
C LEU A 44 -6.46 14.36 6.02
N PRO A 45 -6.40 13.04 5.72
CA PRO A 45 -5.69 12.07 6.55
C PRO A 45 -4.23 12.48 6.74
N GLU A 46 -3.71 12.29 7.96
CA GLU A 46 -2.37 12.74 8.34
C GLU A 46 -1.27 12.22 7.41
N GLY A 47 -1.34 10.94 7.03
CA GLY A 47 -0.40 10.32 6.10
C GLY A 47 -0.37 10.93 4.70
N LEU A 48 -1.35 11.76 4.33
CA LEU A 48 -1.42 12.47 3.04
C LEU A 48 -1.15 13.98 3.15
N ARG A 49 -1.01 14.53 4.36
CA ARG A 49 -0.77 15.97 4.56
C ARG A 49 0.58 16.41 4.02
N ASP A 50 0.66 17.69 3.67
CA ASP A 50 1.91 18.38 3.32
C ASP A 50 2.93 18.28 4.48
N GLY A 51 4.21 18.31 4.16
CA GLY A 51 5.30 18.14 5.13
C GLY A 51 5.59 16.69 5.55
N ASN A 52 4.81 15.71 5.05
CA ASN A 52 5.02 14.29 5.30
C ASN A 52 5.18 13.91 6.79
N PRO A 53 4.18 14.15 7.66
CA PRO A 53 4.33 13.93 9.11
C PRO A 53 4.74 12.51 9.50
N TRP A 54 4.36 11.51 8.70
CA TRP A 54 4.69 10.10 8.93
C TRP A 54 6.08 9.71 8.39
N ASN A 55 6.79 10.63 7.72
CA ASN A 55 8.03 10.36 7.01
C ASN A 55 7.92 9.14 6.07
N ALA A 56 6.74 8.96 5.46
CA ALA A 56 6.42 7.79 4.67
C ALA A 56 6.95 7.95 3.23
N PRO A 57 7.35 6.85 2.56
CA PRO A 57 7.62 6.88 1.13
C PRO A 57 6.38 7.33 0.34
N ARG A 58 6.56 8.30 -0.57
CA ARG A 58 5.47 8.83 -1.41
C ARG A 58 5.89 8.84 -2.87
N ARG A 59 4.95 8.58 -3.78
CA ARG A 59 5.17 8.77 -5.22
C ARG A 59 4.48 10.06 -5.66
N ILE A 60 5.25 11.08 -6.03
CA ILE A 60 4.78 12.39 -6.47
C ILE A 60 5.13 12.55 -7.95
N ASP A 61 4.11 12.76 -8.80
CA ASP A 61 4.26 12.86 -10.27
C ASP A 61 5.07 11.69 -10.88
N GLY A 62 4.85 10.47 -10.36
CA GLY A 62 5.54 9.26 -10.79
C GLY A 62 6.89 9.00 -10.12
N VAL A 63 7.47 9.97 -9.41
CA VAL A 63 8.79 9.85 -8.76
C VAL A 63 8.66 9.41 -7.30
N LEU A 64 9.37 8.35 -6.92
CA LEU A 64 9.43 7.88 -5.53
C LEU A 64 10.33 8.79 -4.68
N LYS A 65 9.80 9.31 -3.57
CA LYS A 65 10.50 10.07 -2.54
C LYS A 65 10.48 9.27 -1.23
N LEU A 66 11.63 9.12 -0.60
CA LEU A 66 11.81 8.33 0.62
C LEU A 66 12.00 9.29 1.80
N GLY A 67 10.88 9.78 2.36
CA GLY A 67 10.92 10.73 3.48
C GLY A 67 11.12 12.17 3.04
#